data_AF-A0A6B2VIH5-F1
#
_entry.id   AF-A0A6B2VIH5-F1
#
_cell.length_a   1.000
_cell.length_b   1.000
_cell.length_c   1.000
_cell.angle_alpha   90.00
_cell.angle_beta   90.00
_cell.angle_gamma   90.00
#
_symmetry.space_group_name_H-M   'P 1'
#
loop_
_entity.id
_entity.type
_entity.pdbx_description
1 polymer ?
#
loop_
_entity_poly.entity_id
_entity_poly.type
_entity_poly.pdbx_seq_one_letter_code
_entity_poly.pdbx_strand_id
1 'polypeptide(L)'
;MAKRPQPRRITLGGREAVALTLEEYEQLIASRRQIGGQSARVRVLAHEAKRTEQLLHDLESLIGPPHESCAHEPDTTCLRCAVAALLRRHRTPSP
;
A
#
# COMPACT_ATOMS: atom_id res chain seq x y z
N MET A 1 -13.26 7.21 -24.03
CA MET A 1 -12.20 8.12 -23.56
C MET A 1 -12.87 9.34 -22.95
N ALA A 2 -12.67 9.60 -21.64
CA ALA A 2 -13.26 10.77 -21.00
C ALA A 2 -12.67 12.04 -21.62
N LYS A 3 -13.52 12.88 -22.22
CA LYS A 3 -13.14 14.16 -22.81
C LYS A 3 -12.53 15.00 -21.68
N ARG A 4 -11.28 15.47 -21.84
CA ARG A 4 -10.67 16.35 -20.82
C ARG A 4 -11.57 17.58 -20.70
N PRO A 5 -12.08 17.92 -19.51
CA PRO A 5 -12.90 19.10 -19.36
C PRO A 5 -12.06 20.32 -19.75
N GLN A 6 -12.54 21.10 -20.72
CA GLN A 6 -11.92 22.37 -21.07
C GLN A 6 -12.48 23.43 -20.13
N PRO A 7 -11.70 23.95 -19.17
CA PRO A 7 -12.22 24.87 -18.18
C PRO A 7 -12.62 26.19 -18.84
N ARG A 8 -13.89 26.55 -18.71
CA ARG A 8 -14.42 27.85 -19.13
C ARG A 8 -14.09 28.87 -18.04
N ARG A 9 -13.02 29.63 -18.24
CA ARG A 9 -12.59 30.66 -17.29
C ARG A 9 -13.47 31.90 -17.42
N ILE A 10 -13.89 32.44 -16.29
CA ILE A 10 -14.65 33.68 -16.16
C ILE A 10 -14.01 34.55 -15.06
N THR A 11 -14.34 35.83 -15.02
CA THR A 11 -13.97 36.72 -13.91
C THR A 11 -15.23 37.18 -13.19
N LEU A 12 -15.31 36.96 -11.87
CA LEU A 12 -16.42 37.37 -11.01
C LEU A 12 -15.88 38.29 -9.92
N GLY A 13 -16.28 39.56 -9.92
CA GLY A 13 -15.81 40.53 -8.93
C GLY A 13 -14.29 40.66 -8.85
N GLY A 14 -13.59 40.57 -9.99
CA GLY A 14 -12.13 40.63 -10.07
C GLY A 14 -11.38 39.34 -9.71
N ARG A 15 -12.10 38.24 -9.40
CA ARG A 15 -11.50 36.93 -9.14
C ARG A 15 -11.70 35.99 -10.33
N GLU A 16 -10.66 35.26 -10.71
CA GLU A 16 -10.79 34.18 -11.68
C GLU A 16 -11.65 33.04 -11.11
N ALA A 17 -12.57 32.56 -11.93
CA ALA A 17 -13.45 31.44 -11.62
C ALA A 17 -13.61 30.54 -12.85
N VAL A 18 -14.08 29.30 -12.63
CA VAL A 18 -14.43 28.36 -13.71
C VAL A 18 -15.95 28.18 -13.71
N ALA A 19 -16.57 28.43 -14.86
CA ALA A 19 -17.98 28.13 -15.08
C ALA A 19 -18.13 26.66 -15.47
N LEU A 20 -19.01 25.95 -14.77
CA LEU A 20 -19.42 24.58 -15.06
C LEU A 20 -20.92 24.56 -15.36
N THR A 21 -21.35 23.71 -16.28
CA THR A 21 -22.78 23.34 -16.35
C THR A 21 -23.16 22.53 -15.11
N LEU A 22 -24.46 22.38 -14.86
CA LEU A 22 -24.95 21.53 -13.77
C LEU A 22 -24.45 20.09 -13.90
N GLU A 23 -24.47 19.55 -15.13
CA GLU A 23 -23.97 18.21 -15.44
C GLU A 23 -22.46 18.08 -15.14
N GLU A 24 -21.66 19.05 -15.57
CA GLU A 24 -20.20 19.07 -15.31
C GLU A 24 -19.90 19.17 -13.81
N TYR A 25 -20.69 19.94 -13.07
CA TYR A 25 -20.57 20.06 -11.62
C TYR A 25 -20.90 18.73 -10.91
N GLU A 26 -21.99 18.07 -11.29
CA GLU A 26 -22.37 16.77 -10.74
C GLU A 26 -21.32 15.69 -11.03
N GLN A 27 -20.81 15.62 -12.26
CA GLN A 27 -19.72 14.73 -12.65
C GLN A 27 -18.45 15.00 -11.84
N LEU A 28 -18.11 16.27 -11.59
CA LEU A 28 -16.96 16.65 -10.77
C LEU A 28 -17.12 16.21 -9.31
N ILE A 29 -18.31 16.40 -8.72
CA ILE A 29 -18.60 15.95 -7.35
C ILE A 29 -18.54 14.43 -7.24
N ALA A 30 -19.11 13.70 -8.21
CA ALA A 30 -19.05 12.24 -8.26
C ALA A 30 -17.59 11.74 -8.38
N SER A 31 -16.81 12.32 -9.29
CA SER A 31 -15.39 12.03 -9.46
C SER A 31 -14.59 12.30 -8.19
N ARG A 32 -14.81 13.46 -7.53
CA ARG A 32 -14.17 13.79 -6.25
C ARG A 32 -14.48 12.78 -5.16
N ARG A 33 -15.73 12.30 -5.06
CA ARG A 33 -16.13 11.25 -4.11
C ARG A 33 -15.45 9.93 -4.41
N GLN A 34 -15.39 9.53 -5.68
CA GLN A 34 -14.70 8.32 -6.09
C GLN A 34 -13.22 8.38 -5.76
N ILE A 35 -12.53 9.47 -6.13
CA ILE A 35 -11.11 9.67 -5.80
C ILE A 35 -10.91 9.64 -4.29
N GLY A 36 -11.74 10.36 -3.52
CA GLY A 36 -11.67 10.34 -2.06
C GLY A 36 -11.81 8.94 -1.46
N GLY A 37 -12.76 8.14 -1.97
CA GLY A 37 -12.95 6.75 -1.56
C GLY A 37 -11.76 5.86 -1.92
N GLN A 38 -11.21 6.00 -3.13
CA GLN A 38 -10.03 5.24 -3.56
C GLN A 38 -8.79 5.62 -2.74
N SER A 39 -8.56 6.91 -2.48
CA SER A 39 -7.44 7.36 -1.65
C SER A 39 -7.55 6.83 -0.21
N ALA A 40 -8.76 6.76 0.36
CA ALA A 40 -8.98 6.16 1.67
C ALA A 40 -8.62 4.67 1.68
N ARG A 41 -9.04 3.91 0.65
CA ARG A 41 -8.71 2.48 0.50
C ARG A 41 -7.21 2.25 0.36
N VAL A 42 -6.53 3.03 -0.49
CA VAL A 42 -5.07 2.95 -0.65
C VAL A 42 -4.36 3.23 0.67
N ARG A 43 -4.84 4.20 1.47
CA ARG A 43 -4.25 4.49 2.78
C ARG A 43 -4.39 3.32 3.75
N VAL A 44 -5.54 2.66 3.78
CA VAL A 44 -5.76 1.47 4.62
C VAL A 44 -4.84 0.33 4.19
N LEU A 45 -4.78 0.02 2.88
CA LEU A 45 -3.92 -1.03 2.34
C LEU A 45 -2.43 -0.75 2.63
N ALA A 46 -1.99 0.50 2.48
CA ALA A 46 -0.61 0.90 2.79
C ALA A 46 -0.30 0.73 4.29
N HIS A 47 -1.26 1.04 5.16
CA HIS A 47 -1.10 0.83 6.60
C HIS A 47 -1.02 -0.65 6.96
N GLU A 48 -1.88 -1.49 6.38
CA GLU A 48 -1.89 -2.94 6.58
C GLU A 48 -0.61 -3.60 6.05
N ALA A 49 -0.12 -3.17 4.89
CA ALA A 49 1.16 -3.62 4.33
C ALA A 49 2.32 -3.31 5.30
N LYS A 50 2.42 -2.06 5.76
CA LYS A 50 3.45 -1.64 6.72
C LYS A 50 3.37 -2.41 8.04
N ARG A 51 2.16 -2.67 8.53
CA ARG A 51 1.95 -3.49 9.74
C ARG A 51 2.41 -4.93 9.53
N THR A 52 2.14 -5.50 8.37
CA THR A 52 2.56 -6.86 8.02
C THR A 52 4.08 -6.97 7.92
N GLU A 53 4.73 -5.99 7.29
CA GLU A 53 6.19 -5.89 7.24
C GLU A 53 6.81 -5.82 8.64
N GLN A 54 6.22 -5.03 9.54
CA GLN A 54 6.68 -4.94 10.92
C GLN A 54 6.56 -6.30 11.65
N LEU A 55 5.40 -6.97 11.52
CA LEU A 55 5.19 -8.27 12.15
C LEU A 55 6.19 -9.33 11.64
N LEU A 56 6.52 -9.31 10.34
CA LEU A 56 7.53 -10.19 9.78
C LEU A 56 8.92 -9.89 10.36
N HIS A 57 9.27 -8.62 10.52
CA HIS A 57 10.52 -8.22 11.13
C HIS A 57 10.61 -8.60 12.61
N ASP A 58 9.53 -8.44 13.36
CA ASP A 58 9.44 -8.84 14.76
C ASP A 58 9.59 -10.37 14.89
N LEU A 59 8.94 -11.12 14.00
CA LEU A 59 9.01 -12.58 13.97
C LEU A 59 10.43 -13.08 13.64
N GLU A 60 11.12 -12.47 12.69
CA GLU A 60 12.54 -12.75 12.44
C GLU A 60 13.42 -12.47 13.66
N SER A 61 13.18 -11.35 14.34
CA SER A 61 13.92 -10.97 15.54
C SER A 61 13.72 -11.99 16.67
N LEU A 62 12.49 -12.50 16.84
CA LEU A 62 12.17 -13.53 17.84
C LEU A 62 12.75 -14.90 17.52
N ILE A 63 12.86 -15.25 16.24
CA ILE A 63 13.47 -16.51 15.81
C ILE A 63 15.00 -16.44 15.97
N GLY A 64 15.58 -15.26 15.81
CA GLY A 64 17.02 -15.03 15.91
C GLY A 64 17.82 -15.73 14.80
N PRO A 65 19.16 -15.58 14.78
CA PRO A 65 19.99 -16.38 13.91
C PRO A 65 19.89 -17.87 14.30
N PRO A 66 19.92 -18.80 13.33
CA PRO A 66 19.96 -20.21 13.64
C PRO A 66 21.22 -20.50 14.48
N HIS A 67 21.03 -21.11 15.65
CA HIS A 67 22.13 -21.53 16.52
C HIS A 67 23.00 -22.58 15.81
N GLU A 68 24.33 -22.45 15.91
CA GLU A 68 25.30 -23.43 15.41
C GLU A 68 25.07 -24.85 15.99
N SER A 69 24.44 -24.92 17.16
CA SER A 69 24.04 -26.18 17.81
C SER A 69 22.99 -26.98 17.05
N CYS A 70 22.21 -26.37 16.14
CA CYS A 70 21.24 -27.08 15.30
C CYS A 70 21.88 -27.79 14.09
N ALA A 71 23.19 -27.66 13.89
CA ALA A 71 23.92 -28.35 12.83
C ALA A 71 24.33 -29.79 13.19
N HIS A 72 24.19 -30.19 14.46
CA HIS A 72 24.81 -31.42 15.00
C HIS A 72 23.85 -32.58 15.30
N GLU A 73 22.52 -32.42 15.16
CA GLU A 73 21.58 -33.55 15.27
C GLU A 73 20.71 -33.69 14.01
N PRO A 74 20.74 -34.86 13.34
CA PRO A 74 20.17 -35.01 12.00
C PRO A 74 18.66 -35.33 11.99
N ASP A 75 17.96 -35.33 13.12
CA ASP A 75 16.63 -35.96 13.17
C ASP A 75 15.47 -35.08 13.69
N THR A 76 15.69 -33.78 13.84
CA THR A 76 14.58 -32.82 13.75
C THR A 76 15.07 -31.56 13.08
N THR A 77 14.57 -31.31 11.87
CA THR A 77 14.63 -29.99 11.23
C THR A 77 14.10 -28.99 12.25
N CYS A 78 14.99 -28.30 12.97
CA CYS A 78 14.57 -27.42 14.03
C CYS A 78 13.53 -26.47 13.44
N LEU A 79 12.32 -26.44 14.01
CA LEU A 79 11.21 -25.64 13.48
C LEU A 79 11.65 -24.18 13.30
N ARG A 80 12.51 -23.67 14.19
CA ARG A 80 13.13 -22.34 14.07
C ARG A 80 13.99 -22.20 12.80
N CYS A 81 14.82 -23.18 12.48
CA CYS A 81 15.65 -23.16 11.26
C CYS A 81 14.79 -23.24 9.99
N ALA A 82 13.74 -24.06 9.99
CA ALA A 82 12.81 -24.16 8.87
C ALA A 82 12.05 -22.85 8.63
N VAL A 83 11.54 -22.22 9.69
CA VAL A 83 10.85 -20.93 9.60
C VAL A 83 11.82 -19.81 9.21
N ALA A 84 13.04 -19.76 9.76
CA ALA A 84 14.06 -18.80 9.37
C ALA A 84 14.45 -18.91 7.87
N ALA A 85 14.57 -20.15 7.36
CA ALA A 85 14.84 -20.38 5.94
C ALA A 85 13.69 -19.89 5.05
N LEU A 86 12.44 -20.12 5.46
CA LEU A 86 11.25 -19.69 4.73
C LEU A 86 11.14 -18.15 4.69
N LEU A 87 11.38 -17.46 5.81
CA LEU A 87 11.38 -16.00 5.85
C LEU A 87 12.45 -15.39 4.93
N ARG A 88 13.68 -15.92 4.98
CA ARG A 88 14.77 -15.46 4.09
C ARG A 88 14.41 -15.60 2.61
N ARG A 89 13.86 -16.77 2.21
CA ARG A 89 13.47 -17.03 0.83
C ARG A 89 12.44 -16.03 0.30
N HIS A 90 11.47 -15.64 1.13
CA HIS A 90 10.37 -14.78 0.72
C HIS A 90 10.64 -13.28 0.92
N ARG A 91 11.69 -12.91 1.67
CA ARG A 91 12.08 -11.51 1.88
C ARG A 91 13.01 -10.95 0.81
N THR A 92 13.77 -11.79 0.10
CA THR A 92 14.48 -11.38 -1.12
C THR A 92 13.47 -11.24 -2.25
N PRO A 93 13.15 -10.02 -2.73
CA PRO A 93 12.36 -9.89 -3.94
C PRO A 93 13.13 -10.57 -5.07
N SER A 94 12.47 -11.45 -5.81
CA SER A 94 13.02 -11.94 -7.08
C SER A 94 13.35 -10.74 -7.96
N PRO A 95 14.54 -10.69 -8.60
CA PRO A 95 14.85 -9.65 -9.57
C PRO A 95 13.86 -9.65 -10.73
#